data_AF-A0A137QZ51-F1
#
_entry.id   AF-A0A137QZ51-F1
#
_cell.length_a   1.000
_cell.length_b   1.000
_cell.length_c   1.000
_cell.angle_alpha   90.00
_cell.angle_beta   90.00
_cell.angle_gamma   90.00
#
_symmetry.space_group_name_H-M   'P 1'
#
loop_
_entity.id
_entity.type
_entity.pdbx_description
1 polymer ?
#
loop_
_entity_poly.entity_id
_entity_poly.type
_entity_poly.pdbx_seq_one_letter_code
_entity_poly.pdbx_strand_id
1 'polypeptide(L)'
;MEDRTIIPMCSHEFCFDCLIIWTAQSRRCPLCTQTIGGYLIHDIRSRFDYRKHHLPPLISSPPQPLLPRQTTTVIEARNAVRRRRRDRQRESQRREDLDERDKLELSVATRRWVYKHDLYAKVCIIQNPALVTLILEILRSNSSHASMSHLIHLRSTVHTPRLSNLRRLLI
;
A
#
# COMPACT_ATOMS: atom_id res chain seq x y z
N MET A 1 -47.81 22.36 -9.83
CA MET A 1 -48.06 20.93 -10.08
C MET A 1 -46.87 20.44 -10.85
N GLU A 2 -45.94 19.77 -10.17
CA GLU A 2 -44.67 19.35 -10.78
C GLU A 2 -44.88 18.05 -11.55
N ASP A 3 -44.30 18.00 -12.75
CA ASP A 3 -44.40 16.83 -13.62
C ASP A 3 -43.54 15.68 -13.08
N ARG A 4 -44.18 14.54 -12.81
CA ARG A 4 -43.56 13.35 -12.22
C ARG A 4 -42.96 12.50 -13.33
N THR A 5 -41.67 12.17 -13.17
CA THR A 5 -40.88 11.41 -14.14
C THR A 5 -40.32 10.16 -13.51
N ILE A 6 -40.43 9.03 -14.22
CA ILE A 6 -39.92 7.72 -13.79
C ILE A 6 -38.83 7.26 -14.75
N ILE A 7 -37.74 6.74 -14.18
CA ILE A 7 -36.66 6.08 -14.94
C ILE A 7 -37.06 4.63 -15.23
N PRO A 8 -37.17 4.19 -16.51
CA PRO A 8 -37.63 2.84 -16.85
C PRO A 8 -36.78 1.70 -16.28
N MET A 9 -35.48 1.94 -16.05
CA MET A 9 -34.52 0.90 -15.64
C MET A 9 -34.50 0.62 -14.14
N CYS A 10 -34.89 1.59 -13.31
CA CYS A 10 -34.80 1.49 -11.85
C CYS A 10 -36.06 1.96 -11.11
N SER A 11 -37.08 2.40 -11.83
CA SER A 11 -38.40 2.79 -11.30
C SER A 11 -38.39 3.87 -10.22
N HIS A 12 -37.31 4.65 -10.11
CA HIS A 12 -37.24 5.80 -9.21
C HIS A 12 -37.95 7.01 -9.82
N GLU A 13 -38.65 7.77 -8.96
CA GLU A 13 -39.47 8.93 -9.32
C GLU A 13 -38.74 10.26 -9.00
N PHE A 14 -38.82 11.22 -9.92
CA PHE A 14 -38.23 12.57 -9.80
C PHE A 14 -39.12 13.61 -10.48
N CYS A 15 -38.89 14.89 -10.21
CA CYS A 15 -39.40 15.99 -11.06
C CYS A 15 -38.76 15.95 -12.45
N PHE A 16 -39.55 16.20 -13.50
CA PHE A 16 -39.08 16.24 -14.89
C PHE A 16 -37.91 17.21 -15.07
N ASP A 17 -38.06 18.45 -14.59
CA ASP A 17 -37.05 19.50 -14.74
C ASP A 17 -35.72 19.10 -14.08
N CYS A 18 -35.80 18.54 -12.88
CA CYS A 18 -34.65 18.07 -12.12
C CYS A 18 -33.89 16.97 -12.88
N LEU A 19 -34.63 16.03 -13.46
CA LEU A 19 -34.04 14.90 -14.17
C LEU A 19 -33.49 15.30 -15.54
N ILE A 20 -34.06 16.31 -16.20
CA ILE A 20 -33.52 16.88 -17.44
C ILE A 20 -32.18 17.56 -17.20
N ILE A 21 -32.07 18.41 -16.18
CA ILE A 21 -30.81 19.07 -15.80
C ILE A 21 -29.74 18.01 -15.48
N TRP A 22 -30.14 16.96 -14.77
CA TRP A 22 -29.25 15.86 -14.41
C TRP A 22 -28.77 15.06 -15.64
N THR A 23 -29.69 14.70 -16.54
CA THR A 23 -29.38 13.88 -17.72
C THR A 23 -28.54 14.61 -18.77
N ALA A 24 -28.46 15.94 -18.71
CA ALA A 24 -27.49 16.73 -19.45
C ALA A 24 -26.04 16.45 -19.00
N GLN A 25 -25.83 16.16 -17.71
CA GLN A 25 -24.50 15.93 -17.12
C GLN A 25 -24.16 14.45 -17.00
N SER A 26 -25.11 13.61 -16.58
CA SER A 26 -24.86 12.19 -16.37
C SER A 26 -26.03 11.31 -16.82
N ARG A 27 -25.72 10.15 -17.41
CA ARG A 27 -26.72 9.13 -17.78
C ARG A 27 -26.88 8.04 -16.72
N ARG A 28 -26.66 8.40 -15.47
CA ARG A 28 -26.79 7.51 -14.31
C ARG A 28 -27.87 8.01 -13.38
N CYS A 29 -28.67 7.11 -12.81
CA CYS A 29 -29.68 7.46 -11.83
C CYS A 29 -29.03 8.11 -10.58
N PRO A 30 -29.57 9.23 -10.06
CA PRO A 30 -29.06 9.87 -8.85
C PRO A 30 -29.10 8.98 -7.60
N LEU A 31 -30.03 8.02 -7.54
CA LEU A 31 -30.24 7.18 -6.35
C LEU A 31 -29.43 5.87 -6.40
N CYS A 32 -29.46 5.17 -7.54
CA CYS A 32 -28.86 3.84 -7.63
C CYS A 32 -27.68 3.73 -8.60
N THR A 33 -27.27 4.83 -9.26
CA THR A 33 -26.19 4.89 -10.26
C THR A 33 -26.39 4.03 -11.52
N GLN A 34 -27.55 3.36 -11.66
CA GLN A 34 -27.91 2.57 -12.82
C GLN A 34 -28.08 3.45 -14.07
N THR A 35 -27.80 2.90 -15.25
CA THR A 35 -27.93 3.63 -16.52
C THR A 35 -29.39 3.97 -16.82
N ILE A 36 -29.67 5.24 -17.16
CA ILE A 36 -31.02 5.79 -17.36
C ILE A 36 -31.67 5.30 -18.67
N GLY A 37 -30.87 4.83 -19.63
CA GLY A 37 -31.34 4.42 -20.97
C GLY A 37 -31.50 5.60 -21.93
N GLY A 38 -32.25 5.38 -23.01
CA GLY A 38 -32.44 6.35 -24.10
C GLY A 38 -33.69 7.23 -24.00
N TYR A 39 -34.58 6.98 -23.03
CA TYR A 39 -35.80 7.75 -22.85
C TYR A 39 -36.26 7.77 -21.38
N LEU A 40 -37.01 8.82 -21.03
CA LEU A 40 -37.67 9.04 -19.75
C LEU A 40 -39.19 8.97 -19.93
N ILE A 41 -39.91 8.60 -18.88
CA ILE A 41 -41.38 8.60 -18.88
C ILE A 41 -41.86 9.69 -17.92
N HIS A 42 -42.67 10.64 -18.40
CA HIS A 42 -43.20 11.77 -17.62
C HIS A 42 -44.67 12.08 -17.99
N ASP A 43 -45.28 13.09 -17.35
CA ASP A 43 -46.70 13.49 -17.45
C ASP A 43 -47.65 12.31 -17.24
N ILE A 44 -47.46 11.59 -16.13
CA ILE A 44 -48.22 10.38 -15.81
C ILE A 44 -49.57 10.76 -15.21
N ARG A 45 -50.63 10.68 -16.02
CA ARG A 45 -52.02 10.97 -15.60
C ARG A 45 -52.83 9.71 -15.32
N SER A 46 -52.49 8.60 -15.99
CA SER A 46 -53.18 7.32 -15.85
C SER A 46 -52.25 6.16 -16.26
N ARG A 47 -52.69 4.90 -16.07
CA ARG A 47 -51.93 3.69 -16.41
C ARG A 47 -51.48 3.62 -17.87
N PHE A 48 -52.18 4.31 -18.76
CA PHE A 48 -51.90 4.31 -20.20
C PHE A 48 -51.67 5.72 -20.79
N ASP A 49 -51.74 6.75 -19.95
CA ASP A 49 -51.56 8.14 -20.38
C ASP A 49 -50.29 8.70 -19.74
N TYR A 50 -49.20 8.57 -20.49
CA TYR A 50 -47.86 9.05 -20.15
C TYR A 50 -47.11 9.47 -21.41
N ARG A 51 -46.17 10.40 -21.27
CA ARG A 51 -45.33 10.89 -22.36
C ARG A 51 -43.90 10.33 -22.25
N LYS A 52 -43.30 9.97 -23.38
CA LYS A 52 -41.90 9.54 -23.46
C LYS A 52 -41.03 10.69 -23.96
N HIS A 53 -39.99 11.04 -23.19
CA HIS A 53 -38.99 12.02 -23.59
C HIS A 53 -37.68 11.31 -23.96
N HIS A 54 -37.27 11.39 -25.22
CA HIS A 54 -36.04 10.77 -25.69
C HIS A 54 -34.83 11.65 -25.39
N LEU A 55 -33.82 11.07 -24.73
CA LEU A 55 -32.60 11.78 -24.40
C LEU A 55 -31.67 11.80 -25.63
N PRO A 56 -31.10 12.96 -26.02
CA PRO A 56 -30.12 13.00 -27.09
C PRO A 56 -28.90 12.14 -26.72
N PRO A 57 -28.17 11.55 -27.69
CA PRO A 57 -26.91 10.90 -27.39
C PRO A 57 -25.97 11.88 -26.67
N LEU A 58 -25.33 11.45 -25.58
CA LEU A 58 -24.23 12.23 -25.04
C LEU A 58 -23.15 12.28 -26.11
N ILE A 59 -22.75 13.49 -26.53
CA ILE A 59 -21.63 13.71 -27.44
C ILE A 59 -20.35 13.43 -26.64
N SER A 60 -20.11 12.16 -26.29
CA SER A 60 -18.93 11.72 -25.54
C SER A 60 -18.16 10.61 -26.26
N SER A 61 -18.61 10.17 -27.44
CA SER A 61 -17.76 9.40 -28.35
C SER A 61 -17.58 10.19 -29.63
N PRO A 62 -16.36 10.71 -29.90
CA PRO A 62 -15.96 10.98 -31.28
C PRO A 62 -16.28 9.75 -32.13
N PRO A 63 -16.64 9.91 -33.42
CA PRO A 63 -16.74 8.78 -34.33
C PRO A 63 -15.48 7.93 -34.15
N GLN A 64 -15.65 6.69 -33.70
CA GLN A 64 -14.52 5.79 -33.52
C GLN A 64 -13.81 5.72 -34.87
N PRO A 65 -12.55 6.18 -34.99
CA PRO A 65 -11.82 6.02 -36.21
C PRO A 65 -11.84 4.54 -36.53
N LEU A 66 -12.24 4.18 -37.75
CA LEU A 66 -12.11 2.82 -38.25
C LEU A 66 -10.62 2.49 -38.21
N LEU A 67 -10.19 1.85 -37.12
CA LEU A 67 -8.79 1.53 -36.90
C LEU A 67 -8.35 0.60 -38.03
N PRO A 68 -7.20 0.87 -38.68
CA PRO A 68 -6.67 -0.02 -39.69
C PRO A 68 -6.56 -1.44 -39.12
N ARG A 69 -7.09 -2.42 -39.86
CA ARG A 69 -7.00 -3.84 -39.53
C ARG A 69 -5.52 -4.20 -39.37
N GLN A 70 -5.09 -4.41 -38.12
CA GLN A 70 -3.70 -4.75 -37.82
C GLN A 70 -3.34 -6.07 -38.49
N THR A 71 -2.23 -6.09 -39.21
CA THR A 71 -1.68 -7.32 -39.80
C THR A 71 -1.17 -8.23 -38.69
N THR A 72 -1.21 -9.54 -38.94
CA THR A 72 -0.70 -10.58 -38.03
C THR A 72 0.74 -10.32 -37.60
N THR A 73 1.57 -9.81 -38.51
CA THR A 73 2.98 -9.46 -38.27
C THR A 73 3.18 -8.41 -37.16
N VAL A 74 2.33 -7.38 -37.09
CA VAL A 74 2.39 -6.33 -36.06
C VAL A 74 1.99 -6.90 -34.70
N ILE A 75 0.99 -7.78 -34.66
CA ILE A 75 0.52 -8.44 -33.43
C ILE A 75 1.62 -9.37 -32.89
N GLU A 76 2.26 -10.15 -33.76
CA GLU A 76 3.37 -11.04 -33.41
C GLU A 76 4.58 -10.29 -32.87
N ALA A 77 5.00 -9.21 -33.53
CA ALA A 77 6.10 -8.35 -33.06
C ALA A 77 5.80 -7.76 -31.67
N ARG A 78 4.58 -7.24 -31.46
CA ARG A 78 4.14 -6.70 -30.16
C ARG A 78 4.13 -7.78 -29.08
N ASN A 79 3.68 -8.99 -29.42
CA ASN A 79 3.68 -10.13 -28.50
C ASN A 79 5.09 -10.60 -28.18
N ALA A 80 6.02 -10.59 -29.14
CA ALA A 80 7.43 -10.92 -28.92
C ALA A 80 8.10 -9.93 -27.95
N VAL A 81 7.86 -8.62 -28.12
CA VAL A 81 8.36 -7.59 -27.19
C VAL A 81 7.79 -7.78 -25.77
N ARG A 82 6.48 -8.07 -25.66
CA ARG A 82 5.83 -8.35 -24.37
C ARG A 82 6.41 -9.60 -23.68
N ARG A 83 6.72 -10.66 -24.44
CA ARG A 83 7.40 -11.87 -23.90
C ARG A 83 8.78 -11.52 -23.37
N ARG A 84 9.62 -10.85 -24.17
CA ARG A 84 10.97 -10.44 -23.76
C ARG A 84 10.98 -9.59 -22.48
N ARG A 85 10.04 -8.66 -22.34
CA ARG A 85 9.91 -7.84 -21.11
C ARG A 85 9.60 -8.70 -19.88
N ARG A 86 8.67 -9.66 -20.01
CA ARG A 86 8.33 -10.59 -18.92
C ARG A 86 9.50 -11.50 -18.55
N ASP A 87 10.25 -11.99 -19.54
CA ASP A 87 11.38 -12.87 -19.28
C ASP A 87 12.50 -12.14 -18.53
N ARG A 88 12.81 -10.89 -18.91
CA ARG A 88 13.75 -10.03 -18.15
C ARG A 88 13.30 -9.78 -16.72
N GLN A 89 12.02 -9.50 -16.51
CA GLN A 89 11.48 -9.27 -15.16
C GLN A 89 11.60 -10.53 -14.29
N ARG A 90 11.30 -11.71 -14.86
CA ARG A 90 11.47 -12.99 -14.17
C ARG A 90 12.92 -13.27 -13.80
N GLU A 91 13.86 -12.93 -14.68
CA GLU A 91 15.28 -13.09 -14.38
C GLU A 91 15.77 -12.15 -13.28
N SER A 92 15.36 -10.87 -13.29
CA SER A 92 15.65 -9.93 -12.20
C SER A 92 15.16 -10.46 -10.87
N GLN A 93 13.89 -10.90 -10.82
CA GLN A 93 13.30 -11.45 -9.61
C GLN A 93 14.09 -12.65 -9.08
N ARG A 94 14.47 -13.60 -9.96
CA ARG A 94 15.27 -14.75 -9.54
C ARG A 94 16.62 -14.38 -8.95
N ARG A 95 17.26 -13.31 -9.45
CA ARG A 95 18.55 -12.83 -8.91
C ARG A 95 18.35 -12.20 -7.53
N GLU A 96 17.32 -11.38 -7.38
CA GLU A 96 16.96 -10.77 -6.09
C GLU A 96 16.65 -11.84 -5.03
N ASP A 97 15.86 -12.86 -5.39
CA ASP A 97 15.53 -13.96 -4.48
C ASP A 97 16.77 -14.75 -4.05
N LEU A 98 17.76 -14.93 -4.93
CA LEU A 98 19.04 -15.57 -4.58
C LEU A 98 19.85 -14.68 -3.63
N ASP A 99 20.00 -13.40 -3.93
CA ASP A 99 20.72 -12.45 -3.08
C ASP A 99 20.08 -12.34 -1.68
N GLU A 100 18.74 -12.39 -1.59
CA GLU A 100 18.02 -12.39 -0.31
C GLU A 100 18.31 -13.66 0.50
N ARG A 101 18.34 -14.82 -0.15
CA ARG A 101 18.69 -16.09 0.50
C ARG A 101 20.12 -16.07 1.02
N ASP A 102 21.06 -15.58 0.24
CA ASP A 102 22.46 -15.48 0.63
C ASP A 102 22.62 -14.51 1.82
N LYS A 103 21.95 -13.35 1.79
CA LYS A 103 21.92 -12.41 2.93
C LYS A 103 21.31 -13.04 4.18
N LEU A 104 20.24 -13.81 4.04
CA LEU A 104 19.61 -14.52 5.15
C LEU A 104 20.56 -15.55 5.74
N GLU A 105 21.23 -16.34 4.90
CA GLU A 105 22.21 -17.34 5.33
C GLU A 105 23.37 -16.69 6.08
N LEU A 106 23.92 -15.59 5.55
CA LEU A 106 24.95 -14.79 6.22
C LEU A 106 24.47 -14.29 7.59
N SER A 107 23.25 -13.73 7.68
CA SER A 107 22.68 -13.25 8.94
C SER A 107 22.52 -14.37 9.98
N VAL A 108 22.08 -15.54 9.54
CA VAL A 108 21.95 -16.73 10.41
C VAL A 108 23.33 -17.20 10.87
N ALA A 109 24.32 -17.25 9.99
CA ALA A 109 25.69 -17.62 10.33
C ALA A 109 26.31 -16.64 11.35
N THR A 110 26.13 -15.32 11.15
CA THR A 110 26.58 -14.30 12.10
C THR A 110 25.92 -14.50 13.47
N ARG A 111 24.61 -14.73 13.54
CA ARG A 111 23.91 -14.97 14.81
C ARG A 111 24.41 -16.24 15.50
N ARG A 112 24.59 -17.34 14.75
CA ARG A 112 25.15 -18.59 15.29
C ARG A 112 26.53 -18.36 15.91
N TRP A 113 27.36 -17.53 15.26
CA TRP A 113 28.66 -17.14 15.80
C TRP A 113 28.52 -16.34 17.10
N VAL A 114 27.65 -15.32 17.13
CA VAL A 114 27.38 -14.51 18.35
C VAL A 114 26.93 -15.39 19.52
N TYR A 115 26.01 -16.34 19.28
CA TYR A 115 25.54 -17.25 20.33
C TYR A 115 26.60 -18.24 20.77
N LYS A 116 27.42 -18.76 19.85
CA LYS A 116 28.53 -19.67 20.17
C LYS A 116 29.57 -19.03 21.10
N HIS A 117 29.72 -17.71 21.03
CA HIS A 117 30.71 -16.95 21.78
C HIS A 117 30.11 -16.14 22.95
N ASP A 118 28.83 -16.34 23.28
CA ASP A 118 28.11 -15.61 24.34
C ASP A 118 28.22 -14.07 24.20
N LEU A 119 28.33 -13.56 22.98
CA LEU A 119 28.49 -12.12 22.67
C LEU A 119 27.15 -11.38 22.58
N TYR A 120 26.08 -11.96 23.10
CA TYR A 120 24.76 -11.34 23.11
C TYR A 120 24.49 -10.68 24.47
N ALA A 121 23.93 -9.47 24.45
CA ALA A 121 23.45 -8.84 25.67
C ALA A 121 22.03 -9.31 25.96
N LYS A 122 21.81 -9.88 27.15
CA LYS A 122 20.46 -10.11 27.66
C LYS A 122 19.93 -8.76 28.17
N VAL A 123 19.07 -8.11 27.38
CA VAL A 123 18.36 -6.93 27.85
C VAL A 123 17.37 -7.39 28.91
N CYS A 124 17.75 -7.25 30.18
CA CYS A 124 16.83 -7.42 31.30
C CYS A 124 15.94 -6.17 31.35
N ILE A 125 14.67 -6.31 30.95
CA ILE A 125 13.67 -5.29 31.28
C ILE A 125 13.53 -5.32 32.80
N ILE A 126 14.10 -4.33 33.47
CA ILE A 126 14.03 -4.22 34.92
C ILE A 126 12.60 -3.79 35.25
N GLN A 127 11.72 -4.77 35.46
CA GLN A 127 10.33 -4.54 35.87
C GLN A 127 10.21 -4.09 37.34
N ASN A 128 11.32 -4.07 38.09
CA ASN A 128 11.34 -3.56 39.45
C ASN A 128 11.80 -2.09 39.45
N PRO A 129 10.90 -1.12 39.68
CA PRO A 129 11.24 0.30 39.65
C PRO A 129 12.32 0.68 40.68
N ALA A 130 12.45 -0.05 41.79
CA ALA A 130 13.48 0.20 42.81
C ALA A 130 14.90 -0.17 42.32
N LEU A 131 15.03 -1.14 41.42
CA LEU A 131 16.32 -1.49 40.80
C LEU A 131 16.70 -0.50 39.69
N VAL A 132 15.71 0.04 38.97
CA VAL A 132 15.94 1.10 37.97
C VAL A 132 16.50 2.35 38.64
N THR A 133 15.92 2.77 39.77
CA THR A 133 16.42 3.91 40.54
C THR A 133 17.83 3.65 41.07
N LEU A 134 18.11 2.46 41.61
CA LEU A 134 19.43 2.10 42.13
C LEU A 134 20.51 2.13 41.02
N ILE A 135 20.21 1.58 39.84
CA ILE A 135 21.17 1.56 38.73
C ILE A 135 21.39 2.96 38.15
N LEU A 136 20.34 3.78 38.02
CA LEU A 136 20.49 5.18 37.63
C LEU A 136 21.29 5.98 38.66
N GLU A 137 21.16 5.65 39.94
CA GLU A 137 21.93 6.26 41.02
C GLU A 137 23.41 5.85 40.97
N ILE A 138 23.72 4.57 40.75
CA ILE A 138 25.09 4.09 40.54
C ILE A 138 25.73 4.74 39.29
N LEU A 139 24.99 4.85 38.18
CA LEU A 139 25.48 5.52 36.97
C LEU A 139 25.72 7.02 37.19
N ARG A 140 24.88 7.67 37.99
CA ARG A 140 24.99 9.09 38.38
C ARG A 140 26.12 9.35 39.39
N SER A 141 26.41 8.40 40.27
CA SER A 141 27.57 8.41 41.16
C SER A 141 28.88 8.18 40.41
N ASN A 142 28.88 7.33 39.38
CA ASN A 142 30.06 7.14 38.52
C ASN A 142 30.34 8.35 37.62
N SER A 143 29.33 9.11 37.21
CA SER A 143 29.53 10.35 36.45
C SER A 143 29.95 11.54 37.31
N SER A 144 29.79 11.48 38.64
CA SER A 144 30.28 12.52 39.57
C SER A 144 31.72 12.32 40.03
N HIS A 145 32.32 11.14 39.79
CA HIS A 145 33.77 10.93 39.93
C HIS A 145 34.58 11.31 38.67
N ALA A 146 33.91 11.64 37.56
CA ALA A 146 34.57 12.10 36.33
C ALA A 146 34.65 13.64 36.29
N SER A 147 35.17 14.25 37.36
CA SER A 147 35.70 15.62 37.31
C SER A 147 37.21 15.54 37.50
N MET A 148 37.93 15.34 36.39
CA MET A 148 39.28 15.84 36.18
C MET A 148 39.76 15.50 34.76
N SER A 149 39.79 16.56 33.95
CA SER A 149 40.86 16.88 32.99
C SER A 149 41.13 15.96 31.80
N HIS A 150 41.01 16.62 30.65
CA HIS A 150 41.86 16.51 29.46
C HIS A 150 41.62 15.34 28.49
N LEU A 151 41.25 15.75 27.25
CA LEU A 151 41.87 15.33 25.98
C LEU A 151 41.91 13.81 25.74
N ILE A 152 41.21 13.27 24.75
CA ILE A 152 41.78 13.11 23.41
C ILE A 152 40.68 12.59 22.47
N HIS A 153 40.44 13.40 21.45
CA HIS A 153 40.07 12.95 20.11
C HIS A 153 40.99 11.78 19.73
N LEU A 154 40.49 10.56 19.51
CA LEU A 154 40.91 9.62 18.46
C LEU A 154 40.57 8.16 18.82
N ARG A 155 40.01 7.51 17.79
CA ARG A 155 40.26 6.14 17.34
C ARG A 155 40.02 5.00 18.32
N SER A 156 39.11 4.13 17.87
CA SER A 156 39.40 2.72 17.59
C SER A 156 40.72 2.19 18.16
N THR A 157 40.68 1.64 19.35
CA THR A 157 41.48 0.47 19.71
C THR A 157 40.67 -0.37 20.69
N VAL A 158 40.11 -1.45 20.16
CA VAL A 158 39.68 -2.59 20.94
C VAL A 158 40.93 -3.13 21.65
N HIS A 159 41.08 -2.80 22.93
CA HIS A 159 42.07 -3.42 23.78
C HIS A 159 41.34 -4.10 24.94
N THR A 160 41.30 -5.42 24.86
CA THR A 160 40.77 -6.33 25.88
C THR A 160 41.58 -6.23 27.18
N PRO A 161 40.95 -6.16 28.36
CA PRO A 161 41.54 -6.70 29.56
C PRO A 161 41.00 -8.10 29.81
N ARG A 162 41.94 -9.04 29.84
CA ARG A 162 41.79 -10.42 30.26
C ARG A 162 41.83 -10.48 31.78
N LEU A 163 40.72 -10.77 32.45
CA LEU A 163 40.67 -11.29 33.83
C LEU A 163 39.52 -12.31 33.86
N SER A 164 39.77 -13.60 33.62
CA SER A 164 40.20 -14.59 34.63
C SER A 164 39.43 -14.51 35.95
N ASN A 165 38.84 -15.66 36.30
CA ASN A 165 38.31 -16.05 37.61
C ASN A 165 36.98 -15.43 38.05
N LEU A 166 35.90 -16.17 37.76
CA LEU A 166 35.17 -16.90 38.80
C LEU A 166 34.35 -18.00 38.13
N ARG A 167 34.93 -19.21 38.10
CA ARG A 167 34.12 -20.42 38.13
C ARG A 167 33.26 -20.37 39.39
N ARG A 168 32.13 -21.10 39.33
CA ARG A 168 31.38 -21.72 40.43
C ARG A 168 30.17 -20.91 40.90
N LEU A 169 28.97 -21.35 40.47
CA LEU A 169 27.94 -22.00 41.28
C LEU A 169 26.66 -22.12 40.42
N LEU A 170 26.15 -23.35 40.21
CA LEU A 170 24.77 -23.79 40.56
C LEU A 170 23.67 -23.06 39.75
N ILE A 171 22.86 -23.69 38.89
CA ILE A 171 22.27 -25.03 38.79
C ILE A 171 21.83 -25.22 37.34
#